data_AF-A0ABD1XSI2-F1
#
_entry.id   AF-A0ABD1XSI2-F1
#
_cell.length_a   1.000
_cell.length_b   1.000
_cell.length_c   1.000
_cell.angle_alpha   90.00
_cell.angle_beta   90.00
_cell.angle_gamma   90.00
#
_symmetry.space_group_name_H-M   'P 1'
#
loop_
_entity.id
_entity.type
_entity.pdbx_description
1 polymer ?
#
loop_
_entity_poly.entity_id
_entity_poly.type
_entity_poly.pdbx_seq_one_letter_code
_entity_poly.pdbx_strand_id
1 'polypeptide(L)'
;MIKITRLRKSICLEFYDDDMQGNLPTWIFVLIHSNNHWSLAIIRIHNDVAMLAHLDSFRGTHDLEAIFHVLRTILCLIMPIDPALVIMDIMNVEQQQDGHSCGKHVRQMLIGAAKE
;
A
#
# COMPACT_ATOMS: atom_id res chain seq x y z
N MET A 1 -17.04 1.34 -0.78
CA MET A 1 -16.10 2.33 -0.22
C MET A 1 -16.11 2.26 1.29
N ILE A 2 -15.14 1.58 1.90
CA ILE A 2 -14.93 1.58 3.36
C ILE A 2 -13.81 2.59 3.65
N LYS A 3 -14.12 3.66 4.38
CA LYS A 3 -13.14 4.68 4.80
C LYS A 3 -12.81 4.47 6.28
N ILE A 4 -11.70 3.79 6.56
CA ILE A 4 -11.23 3.61 7.94
C ILE A 4 -10.40 4.83 8.32
N THR A 5 -10.79 5.54 9.39
CA THR A 5 -10.22 6.84 9.76
C THR A 5 -9.43 6.76 11.07
N ARG A 6 -8.17 7.24 11.01
CA ARG A 6 -7.25 7.68 12.09
C ARG A 6 -6.84 6.65 13.17
N LEU A 7 -5.66 6.07 12.97
CA LEU A 7 -4.73 5.78 14.07
C LEU A 7 -3.87 7.03 14.34
N ARG A 8 -3.25 7.13 15.53
CA ARG A 8 -2.44 8.32 15.96
C ARG A 8 -1.29 8.71 15.00
N LYS A 9 -0.99 7.86 14.00
CA LYS A 9 -0.26 8.15 12.76
C LYS A 9 -1.21 7.82 11.60
N SER A 10 -1.40 8.74 10.67
CA SER A 10 -2.55 8.71 9.74
C SER A 10 -2.34 7.69 8.63
N ILE A 11 -2.93 6.50 8.77
CA ILE A 11 -3.05 5.52 7.68
C ILE A 11 -4.43 5.72 7.04
N CYS A 12 -4.47 5.90 5.72
CA CYS A 12 -5.69 5.94 4.93
C CYS A 12 -5.73 4.72 4.02
N LEU A 13 -6.84 3.99 4.04
CA LEU A 13 -7.05 2.77 3.27
C LEU A 13 -8.08 3.04 2.18
N GLU A 14 -7.71 2.79 0.93
CA GLU A 14 -8.63 2.83 -0.21
C GLU A 14 -8.63 1.46 -0.90
N PHE A 15 -9.83 0.90 -1.02
CA PHE A 15 -10.07 -0.43 -1.61
C PHE A 15 -10.61 -0.26 -3.02
N TYR A 16 -10.00 -0.96 -3.96
CA TYR A 16 -10.47 -1.04 -5.35
C TYR A 16 -10.67 -2.51 -5.67
N ASP A 17 -11.95 -2.89 -5.74
CA ASP A 17 -12.35 -4.23 -6.13
C ASP A 17 -13.11 -4.11 -7.45
N ASP A 18 -12.43 -4.45 -8.54
CA ASP A 18 -13.01 -4.42 -9.89
C ASP A 18 -13.78 -5.72 -10.22
N ASP A 19 -13.77 -6.73 -9.34
CA ASP A 19 -14.43 -8.00 -9.62
C ASP A 19 -15.05 -8.66 -8.38
N MET A 20 -16.35 -8.44 -8.20
CA MET A 20 -17.15 -9.12 -7.17
C MET A 20 -17.26 -10.65 -7.37
N GLN A 21 -16.71 -11.22 -8.45
CA GLN A 21 -16.68 -12.67 -8.71
C GLN A 21 -15.32 -13.32 -8.42
N GLY A 22 -14.27 -12.55 -8.10
CA GLY A 22 -12.96 -13.09 -7.71
C GLY A 22 -12.12 -13.71 -8.83
N ASN A 23 -12.43 -13.43 -10.10
CA ASN A 23 -11.62 -13.84 -11.24
C ASN A 23 -10.47 -12.86 -11.55
N LEU A 24 -10.59 -11.60 -11.11
CA LEU A 24 -9.56 -10.58 -11.25
C LEU A 24 -8.79 -10.38 -9.93
N PRO A 25 -7.51 -9.98 -10.02
CA PRO A 25 -6.75 -9.61 -8.82
C PRO A 25 -7.39 -8.41 -8.11
N THR A 26 -7.54 -8.52 -6.79
CA THR A 26 -7.96 -7.39 -5.95
C THR A 26 -6.76 -6.50 -5.62
N TRP A 27 -6.92 -5.19 -5.76
CA TRP A 27 -5.88 -4.21 -5.45
C TRP A 27 -6.30 -3.33 -4.28
N ILE A 28 -5.40 -3.19 -3.30
CA ILE A 28 -5.62 -2.38 -2.11
C ILE A 28 -4.48 -1.38 -2.02
N PHE A 29 -4.84 -0.11 -2.01
CA PHE A 29 -3.90 0.98 -1.89
C PHE A 29 -3.96 1.54 -0.47
N VAL A 30 -2.80 1.54 0.17
CA VAL A 30 -2.64 1.95 1.56
C VAL A 30 -1.75 3.18 1.59
N LEU A 31 -2.37 4.34 1.79
CA LEU A 31 -1.66 5.60 1.98
C LEU A 31 -1.13 5.68 3.41
N ILE A 32 0.18 5.83 3.54
CA ILE A 32 0.89 5.85 4.82
C ILE A 32 1.43 7.25 5.04
N HIS A 33 1.04 7.90 6.13
CA HIS A 33 1.62 9.17 6.56
C HIS A 33 2.33 9.02 7.91
N SER A 34 3.66 9.16 7.89
CA SER A 34 4.51 9.10 9.08
C SER A 34 5.64 10.11 8.95
N ASN A 35 6.06 10.71 10.07
CA ASN A 35 7.18 11.67 10.11
C ASN A 35 7.03 12.83 9.07
N ASN A 36 5.81 13.34 8.89
CA ASN A 36 5.45 14.36 7.88
C ASN A 36 5.77 13.95 6.43
N HIS A 37 5.82 12.65 6.17
CA HIS A 37 6.13 12.08 4.87
C HIS A 37 5.04 11.11 4.43
N TRP A 38 4.67 11.17 3.16
CA TRP A 38 3.69 10.27 2.55
C TRP A 38 4.40 9.19 1.76
N SER A 39 3.98 7.94 1.97
CA SER A 39 4.35 6.78 1.16
C SER A 39 3.11 5.96 0.78
N LEU A 40 3.27 5.02 -0.13
CA LEU A 40 2.21 4.16 -0.63
C LEU A 40 2.60 2.70 -0.39
N ALA A 41 1.71 1.92 0.20
CA ALA A 41 1.79 0.47 0.14
C ALA A 41 0.69 -0.06 -0.78
N ILE A 42 1.00 -1.13 -1.50
CA ILE A 42 0.10 -1.80 -2.42
C ILE A 42 -0.01 -3.26 -1.97
N ILE A 43 -1.24 -3.74 -1.89
CA ILE A 43 -1.55 -5.14 -1.68
C ILE A 43 -2.28 -5.63 -2.92
N ARG A 44 -1.74 -6.66 -3.57
CA ARG A 44 -2.42 -7.36 -4.67
C ARG A 44 -2.77 -8.76 -4.20
N ILE A 45 -4.05 -9.14 -4.27
CA ILE A 45 -4.53 -10.45 -3.85
C ILE A 45 -5.08 -11.19 -5.07
N HIS A 46 -4.63 -12.41 -5.29
CA HIS A 46 -5.12 -13.25 -6.39
C HIS A 46 -4.94 -14.73 -6.05
N ASN A 47 -6.01 -15.53 -6.13
CA ASN A 47 -6.00 -16.97 -5.83
C ASN A 47 -5.27 -17.31 -4.52
N ASP A 48 -5.67 -16.66 -3.42
CA ASP A 48 -5.10 -16.85 -2.07
C ASP A 48 -3.62 -16.45 -1.89
N VAL A 49 -3.02 -15.83 -2.90
CA VAL A 49 -1.69 -15.23 -2.83
C VAL A 49 -1.82 -13.73 -2.63
N ALA A 50 -1.16 -13.20 -1.60
CA ALA A 50 -1.04 -11.77 -1.34
C ALA A 50 0.37 -11.29 -1.68
N MET A 51 0.47 -10.30 -2.56
CA MET A 51 1.70 -9.60 -2.90
C MET A 51 1.70 -8.24 -2.23
N LEU A 52 2.75 -7.91 -1.48
CA LEU A 52 2.93 -6.63 -0.81
C LEU A 52 4.07 -5.85 -1.43
N ALA A 53 3.81 -4.59 -1.79
CA ALA A 53 4.84 -3.64 -2.19
C ALA A 53 4.75 -2.39 -1.33
N HIS A 54 5.90 -1.80 -1.01
CA HIS A 54 6.00 -0.46 -0.41
C HIS A 54 6.78 0.46 -1.33
N LEU A 55 6.22 1.65 -1.56
CA LEU A 55 6.71 2.65 -2.47
C LEU A 55 6.99 3.91 -1.66
N ASP A 56 8.28 4.22 -1.55
CA ASP A 56 8.75 5.40 -0.87
C ASP A 56 9.60 6.24 -1.81
N SER A 57 9.17 7.48 -2.04
CA SER A 57 9.92 8.44 -2.84
C SER A 57 11.18 8.94 -2.12
N PHE A 58 11.35 8.63 -0.83
CA PHE A 58 12.52 9.03 -0.05
C PHE A 58 13.01 7.86 0.79
N ARG A 59 14.25 7.42 0.58
CA ARG A 59 14.77 6.25 1.31
C ARG A 59 14.93 6.54 2.81
N GLY A 60 14.56 5.57 3.64
CA GLY A 60 14.86 5.55 5.07
C GLY A 60 13.92 6.38 5.97
N THR A 61 12.84 6.93 5.43
CA THR A 61 11.84 7.68 6.22
C THR A 61 10.92 6.83 7.07
N HIS A 62 10.77 5.55 6.71
CA HIS A 62 9.84 4.63 7.32
C HIS A 62 10.53 3.39 7.90
N ASP A 63 9.96 2.91 9.01
CA ASP A 63 10.24 1.59 9.54
C ASP A 63 9.46 0.55 8.72
N LEU A 64 10.16 -0.13 7.81
CA LEU A 64 9.57 -1.12 6.91
C LEU A 64 8.98 -2.31 7.68
N GLU A 65 9.59 -2.71 8.79
CA GLU A 65 9.10 -3.83 9.61
C GLU A 65 7.74 -3.47 10.21
N ALA A 66 7.62 -2.25 10.76
CA ALA A 66 6.35 -1.74 11.28
C ALA A 66 5.29 -1.62 10.18
N ILE A 67 5.65 -1.18 8.97
CA ILE A 67 4.73 -1.10 7.83
C ILE A 67 4.24 -2.50 7.44
N PHE A 68 5.15 -3.46 7.23
CA PHE A 68 4.76 -4.81 6.84
C PHE A 68 3.94 -5.52 7.92
N HIS A 69 4.19 -5.25 9.20
CA HIS A 69 3.36 -5.74 10.29
C HIS A 69 1.91 -5.23 10.20
N VAL A 70 1.72 -3.93 9.91
CA VAL A 70 0.39 -3.35 9.71
C VAL A 70 -0.29 -3.92 8.46
N LEU A 71 0.43 -4.05 7.34
CA LEU A 71 -0.11 -4.62 6.11
C LEU A 71 -0.53 -6.08 6.28
N ARG A 72 0.24 -6.88 7.03
CA ARG A 72 -0.15 -8.24 7.43
C ARG A 72 -1.41 -8.25 8.27
N THR A 73 -1.53 -7.35 9.23
CA THR A 73 -2.74 -7.24 10.05
C THR A 73 -3.97 -6.90 9.20
N ILE A 74 -3.81 -5.99 8.22
CA ILE A 74 -4.88 -5.67 7.26
C ILE A 74 -5.26 -6.91 6.45
N LEU A 75 -4.28 -7.66 5.93
CA LEU A 75 -4.51 -8.92 5.20
C LEU A 75 -5.31 -9.93 6.03
N CYS A 76 -4.93 -10.15 7.29
CA CYS A 76 -5.63 -11.07 8.18
C CYS A 76 -7.08 -10.63 8.51
N LEU A 77 -7.39 -9.34 8.40
CA LEU A 77 -8.76 -8.83 8.63
C LEU A 77 -9.65 -8.99 7.41
N ILE A 78 -9.08 -8.94 6.20
CA ILE A 78 -9.84 -8.99 4.95
C ILE A 78 -9.91 -10.39 4.35
N MET A 79 -8.91 -11.24 4.63
CA MET A 79 -8.88 -12.60 4.12
C MET A 79 -9.38 -13.60 5.18
N PRO A 80 -10.28 -14.52 4.80
CA PRO A 80 -10.80 -15.55 5.71
C PRO A 80 -9.77 -16.67 6.01
N ILE A 81 -8.68 -16.72 5.24
CA ILE A 81 -7.58 -17.67 5.36
C ILE A 81 -6.25 -16.93 5.36
N ASP A 82 -5.20 -17.56 5.88
CA ASP A 82 -3.84 -17.01 5.86
C ASP A 82 -3.27 -17.10 4.43
N PRO A 83 -3.07 -15.97 3.72
CA PRO A 83 -2.57 -16.00 2.35
C PRO A 83 -1.11 -16.44 2.29
N ALA A 84 -0.73 -17.07 1.17
CA ALA A 84 0.68 -17.13 0.80
C ALA A 84 1.19 -15.71 0.55
N LEU A 85 2.20 -15.28 1.32
CA LEU A 85 2.70 -13.92 1.28
C LEU A 85 3.97 -13.78 0.44
N VAL A 86 3.94 -12.89 -0.54
CA VAL A 86 5.11 -12.49 -1.32
C VAL A 86 5.39 -11.02 -1.05
N ILE A 87 6.57 -10.71 -0.50
CA ILE A 87 7.03 -9.33 -0.37
C ILE A 87 7.78 -8.97 -1.64
N MET A 88 7.21 -8.04 -2.41
CA MET A 88 7.88 -7.45 -3.55
C MET A 88 8.85 -6.38 -3.05
N ASP A 89 10.10 -6.46 -3.50
CA ASP A 89 11.09 -5.46 -3.19
C ASP A 89 10.62 -4.07 -3.64
N ILE A 90 11.00 -3.07 -2.84
CA ILE A 90 10.69 -1.65 -3.04
C ILE A 90 10.87 -1.32 -4.51
N MET A 91 9.78 -1.07 -5.24
CA MET A 91 9.91 -0.75 -6.66
C MET A 91 10.76 0.52 -6.76
N ASN A 92 11.66 0.57 -7.75
CA ASN A 92 12.47 1.76 -8.01
C ASN A 92 11.56 2.91 -8.43
N VAL A 93 11.05 3.64 -7.45
CA VAL A 93 10.31 4.87 -7.65
C VAL A 93 11.27 6.05 -7.80
N GLU A 94 10.88 6.98 -8.67
CA GLU A 94 11.56 8.25 -8.84
C GLU A 94 11.76 8.89 -7.46
N GLN A 95 13.03 9.16 -7.14
CA GLN A 95 13.40 9.68 -5.82
C GLN A 95 13.06 11.16 -5.76
N GLN A 96 12.29 11.56 -4.74
CA GLN A 96 12.01 12.96 -4.49
C GLN A 96 13.31 13.68 -4.14
N GLN A 97 13.48 14.88 -4.70
CA GLN A 97 14.64 15.73 -4.45
C GLN A 97 14.41 16.73 -3.32
N ASP A 98 13.16 16.88 -2.87
CA ASP A 98 12.75 17.80 -1.82
C ASP A 98 11.87 17.09 -0.77
N GLY A 99 11.73 17.72 0.41
CA GLY A 99 10.95 17.15 1.53
C GLY A 99 9.45 17.45 1.52
N HIS A 100 8.90 18.13 0.51
CA HIS A 100 7.52 18.63 0.52
C HIS A 100 6.65 18.04 -0.60
N SER A 101 7.27 17.39 -1.58
CA SER A 101 6.61 16.84 -2.76
C SER A 101 6.16 15.38 -2.59
N CYS A 102 6.29 14.79 -1.40
CA CYS A 102 5.95 13.39 -1.13
C CYS A 102 4.50 13.04 -1.51
N GLY A 103 3.54 13.92 -1.22
CA GLY A 103 2.14 13.73 -1.61
C GLY A 103 1.93 13.72 -3.13
N LYS A 104 2.71 14.53 -3.88
CA LYS A 104 2.66 14.55 -5.35
C LYS A 104 3.22 13.23 -5.92
N HIS A 105 4.33 12.76 -5.38
CA HIS A 105 4.94 11.49 -5.79
C HIS A 105 3.99 10.32 -5.52
N VAL A 106 3.41 10.24 -4.32
CA VAL A 106 2.42 9.21 -3.96
C VAL A 106 1.21 9.23 -4.91
N ARG A 107 0.70 10.42 -5.26
CA ARG A 107 -0.38 10.55 -6.25
C ARG A 107 0.03 10.03 -7.63
N GLN A 108 1.25 10.31 -8.09
CA GLN A 108 1.76 9.79 -9.37
C GLN A 108 1.90 8.26 -9.34
N MET A 109 2.36 7.69 -8.23
CA MET A 109 2.45 6.24 -8.03
C MET A 109 1.06 5.58 -8.09
N LEU A 110 0.06 6.16 -7.42
CA LEU A 110 -1.33 5.69 -7.49
C LEU A 110 -1.87 5.70 -8.93
N ILE A 111 -1.65 6.80 -9.67
CA ILE A 111 -2.08 6.91 -11.07
C ILE A 111 -1.35 5.91 -11.96
N GLY A 112 -0.06 5.65 -11.70
CA GLY A 112 0.71 4.63 -12.41
C GLY A 112 0.17 3.23 -12.16
N ALA A 113 -0.05 2.87 -10.90
CA ALA A 113 -0.55 1.57 -10.50
C ALA A 113 -1.99 1.29 -10.95
N ALA A 114 -2.85 2.33 -11.04
CA ALA A 114 -4.23 2.18 -11.50
C ALA A 114 -4.38 2.05 -13.04
N LYS A 115 -3.29 2.19 -13.80
CA LYS A 115 -3.28 2.02 -15.27
C LYS A 115 -2.85 0.63 -15.72
N GLU A 116 -2.30 -0.19 -14.82
CA GLU A 116 -1.89 -1.57 -15.06
C GLU A 116 -3.05 -2.55 -14.78
#